data_AF-A0A838PM77-F1
#
_entry.id   AF-A0A838PM77-F1
#
_cell.length_a   1.000
_cell.length_b   1.000
_cell.length_c   1.000
_cell.angle_alpha   90.00
_cell.angle_beta   90.00
_cell.angle_gamma   90.00
#
_symmetry.space_group_name_H-M   'P 1'
#
loop_
_entity.id
_entity.type
_entity.pdbx_description
1 polymer ?
#
loop_
_entity_poly.entity_id
_entity_poly.type
_entity_poly.pdbx_seq_one_letter_code
_entity_poly.pdbx_strand_id
1 'polypeptide(L)' 'MLYVEAVDPDGDGDAHLVLASRQGITAPGLTIVDLKAGLRPARLPRPGDWVGAAGPVFPGSRGQSQIEATRLRVRRASR' A
#
# COMPACT_ATOMS: atom_id res chain seq x y z
N MET A 1 -0.36 9.20 -0.78
CA MET A 1 -0.95 8.27 0.21
C MET A 1 -2.26 8.84 0.70
N LEU A 2 -3.31 8.03 0.81
CA LEU A 2 -4.60 8.44 1.36
C LEU A 2 -4.87 7.83 2.74
N TYR A 3 -4.60 6.53 2.90
CA TYR A 3 -4.84 5.80 4.14
C TYR A 3 -3.81 4.68 4.30
N VAL A 4 -3.49 4.34 5.55
CA VAL A 4 -2.66 3.19 5.90
C VAL A 4 -3.36 2.41 7.00
N GLU A 5 -3.58 1.12 6.76
CA GLU A 5 -3.90 0.17 7.82
C GLU A 5 -2.58 -0.23 8.47
N ALA A 6 -2.32 0.36 9.64
CA ALA A 6 -1.06 0.19 10.37
C ALA A 6 -1.11 -0.94 11.40
N VAL A 7 -2.32 -1.34 11.78
CA VAL A 7 -2.56 -2.46 12.68
C VAL A 7 -2.76 -3.67 11.80
N ASP A 8 -1.82 -4.60 11.88
CA ASP A 8 -1.92 -5.93 11.31
C ASP A 8 -2.84 -6.74 12.25
N PRO A 9 -4.10 -7.03 11.86
CA PRO A 9 -5.08 -7.64 12.75
C PRO A 9 -4.86 -9.15 12.93
N ASP A 10 -4.12 -9.81 12.05
CA ASP A 10 -3.90 -11.26 12.06
C ASP A 10 -2.50 -11.67 12.57
N GLY A 11 -1.60 -10.70 12.73
CA GLY A 11 -0.32 -10.84 13.42
C GLY A 11 0.84 -11.26 12.53
N ASP A 12 0.69 -11.23 11.20
CA ASP A 12 1.73 -11.65 10.25
C ASP A 12 2.74 -10.55 9.88
N GLY A 13 2.50 -9.33 10.35
CA GLY A 13 3.31 -8.14 10.23
C GLY A 13 3.06 -7.31 8.97
N ASP A 14 2.02 -7.61 8.18
CA ASP A 14 1.71 -6.88 6.95
C ASP A 14 1.28 -5.42 7.19
N ALA A 15 1.10 -4.69 6.09
CA ALA A 15 0.44 -3.40 6.12
C ALA A 15 -0.24 -3.11 4.79
N HIS A 16 -1.47 -2.61 4.85
CA HIS A 16 -2.21 -2.20 3.65
C HIS A 16 -2.14 -0.69 3.45
N LEU A 17 -1.72 -0.28 2.25
CA LEU A 17 -1.66 1.12 1.84
C LEU A 17 -2.73 1.42 0.81
N VAL A 18 -3.46 2.52 0.99
CA VAL A 18 -4.41 3.03 0.00
C VAL A 18 -3.83 4.28 -0.65
N LEU A 19 -3.59 4.20 -1.96
CA LEU A 19 -2.97 5.24 -2.75
C LEU A 19 -3.99 5.89 -3.69
N ALA A 20 -3.89 7.21 -3.82
CA ALA A 20 -4.47 7.91 -4.97
C ALA A 20 -3.64 7.55 -6.22
N SER A 21 -4.30 7.05 -7.26
CA SER A 21 -3.67 6.58 -8.49
C SER A 21 -4.55 6.90 -9.69
N ARG A 22 -4.00 7.60 -10.70
CA ARG A 22 -4.77 7.94 -11.91
C ARG A 22 -5.22 6.71 -12.68
N GLN A 23 -4.41 5.66 -12.66
CA GLN A 23 -4.70 4.39 -13.32
C GLN A 23 -5.67 3.51 -12.51
N GLY A 24 -5.68 3.64 -11.18
CA GLY A 24 -6.62 2.98 -10.27
C GLY A 24 -6.76 1.47 -10.46
N ILE A 25 -5.91 0.66 -9.82
CA ILE A 25 -5.92 -0.81 -9.97
C ILE A 25 -7.07 -1.45 -9.20
N THR A 26 -7.38 -0.94 -8.01
CA THR A 26 -8.41 -1.51 -7.13
C THR A 26 -9.79 -0.96 -7.49
N ALA A 27 -9.84 0.34 -7.73
CA ALA A 27 -11.02 1.07 -8.15
C ALA A 27 -10.58 2.35 -8.89
N PRO A 28 -11.47 3.02 -9.64
CA PRO A 28 -11.12 4.29 -10.28
C PRO A 28 -10.53 5.29 -9.27
N GLY A 29 -9.31 5.76 -9.54
CA GLY A 29 -8.61 6.69 -8.65
C GLY A 29 -7.87 6.05 -7.46
N LEU A 30 -8.01 4.74 -7.24
CA LEU A 30 -7.50 4.05 -6.04
C LEU A 30 -6.68 2.81 -6.38
N THR A 31 -5.56 2.67 -5.68
CA THR A 31 -4.76 1.44 -5.69
C THR A 31 -4.47 1.04 -4.25
N ILE A 32 -4.86 -0.18 -3.89
CA ILE A 32 -4.42 -0.86 -2.67
C ILE A 32 -3.08 -1.53 -2.95
N VAL A 33 -2.16 -1.35 -2.02
CA VAL A 33 -0.86 -2.03 -1.99
C VAL A 33 -0.77 -2.81 -0.69
N ASP A 34 -0.58 -4.11 -0.83
CA ASP A 34 -0.30 -5.04 0.26
C ASP A 34 1.22 -5.14 0.46
N LEU A 35 1.68 -4.93 1.70
CA LEU A 35 3.07 -5.00 2.10
C LEU A 35 3.29 -6.19 3.02
N LYS A 36 4.02 -7.20 2.56
CA LYS A 36 4.52 -8.27 3.44
C LYS A 36 5.46 -7.69 4.50
N ALA A 37 5.52 -8.34 5.67
CA ALA A 37 6.32 -7.90 6.81
C ALA A 37 7.77 -7.53 6.47
N GLY A 38 8.44 -8.29 5.59
CA GLY A 38 9.83 -8.01 5.17
C GLY A 38 10.00 -6.74 4.34
N LEU A 39 8.93 -6.17 3.78
CA LEU A 39 8.94 -4.92 3.02
C LEU A 39 8.41 -3.73 3.83
N ARG A 40 7.90 -3.99 5.05
CA ARG A 40 7.32 -2.96 5.91
C ARG A 40 8.40 -1.97 6.35
N PRO A 41 8.27 -0.68 6.00
CA PRO A 41 9.26 0.31 6.41
C PRO A 41 9.18 0.54 7.92
N ALA A 42 10.34 0.76 8.56
CA ALA A 42 10.43 1.06 10.00
C ALA A 42 9.53 2.22 10.45
N ARG A 43 9.24 3.16 9.55
CA ARG A 43 8.20 4.19 9.73
C ARG A 43 7.22 4.14 8.57
N LEU A 44 5.98 3.75 8.87
CA LEU A 44 4.94 3.73 7.86
C LEU A 44 4.74 5.10 7.18
N PRO A 45 4.43 5.11 5.88
CA PRO A 45 3.98 6.31 5.19
C PRO A 45 2.67 6.84 5.80
N ARG A 46 2.47 8.15 5.71
CA ARG A 46 1.29 8.85 6.22
C ARG A 46 0.53 9.52 5.08
N PRO A 47 -0.75 9.92 5.26
CA PRO A 47 -1.46 10.71 4.27
C PRO A 47 -0.62 11.93 3.82
N GLY A 48 -0.60 12.19 2.51
CA GLY A 48 0.27 13.21 1.90
C GLY A 48 1.63 12.70 1.40
N ASP A 49 2.16 11.60 1.96
CA ASP A 49 3.42 11.03 1.46
C ASP A 49 3.28 10.45 0.05
N TRP A 50 4.34 10.55 -0.74
CA TRP A 50 4.45 9.91 -2.03
C TRP A 50 4.93 8.47 -1.85
N VAL A 51 4.20 7.52 -2.43
CA VAL A 51 4.53 6.10 -2.37
C VAL A 51 4.55 5.56 -3.79
N GLY A 52 5.66 4.91 -4.15
CA GLY A 52 5.75 4.05 -5.32
C GLY A 52 5.86 2.60 -4.86
N ALA A 53 5.06 1.72 -5.45
CA ALA A 53 5.09 0.29 -5.19
C ALA A 53 5.11 -0.46 -6.52
N ALA A 54 5.77 -1.62 -6.52
CA ALA A 54 5.79 -2.51 -7.68
C ALA A 54 5.62 -3.96 -7.22
N GLY A 55 4.91 -4.74 -8.02
CA GLY A 55 4.62 -6.13 -7.74
C GLY A 55 3.51 -6.67 -8.64
N PRO A 56 3.25 -7.99 -8.58
CA PRO A 56 2.11 -8.59 -9.25
C PRO A 56 0.79 -8.05 -8.68
N VAL A 57 -0.25 -8.12 -9.50
CA VAL A 57 -1.63 -7.84 -9.06
C VAL A 57 -2.29 -9.16 -8.69
N PHE A 58 -2.81 -9.24 -7.48
CA PHE A 58 -3.56 -10.39 -6.99
C PHE A 58 -4.92 -9.96 -6.43
N PRO A 59 -5.90 -10.87 -6.37
CA PRO A 59 -7.13 -10.65 -5.62
C PRO A 59 -6.83 -10.60 -4.13
N GLY A 60 -7.32 -9.58 -3.44
CA GLY A 60 -7.33 -9.52 -1.98
C GLY A 60 -8.47 -10.32 -1.37
N SER A 61 -8.56 -10.30 -0.04
CA SER A 61 -9.51 -11.12 0.74
C SER A 61 -10.99 -10.89 0.43
N ARG A 62 -11.36 -9.74 -0.17
CA ARG A 62 -12.72 -9.45 -0.63
C ARG A 62 -12.86 -9.50 -2.17
N GLY A 63 -11.90 -10.10 -2.87
CA GLY A 63 -11.86 -10.22 -4.33
C GLY A 63 -11.42 -8.96 -5.06
N GLN A 64 -11.04 -7.89 -4.35
CA GLN A 64 -10.55 -6.65 -4.95
C GLN A 64 -9.14 -6.81 -5.51
N SER A 65 -8.83 -6.21 -6.67
CA SER A 65 -7.46 -6.20 -7.19
C SER A 65 -6.54 -5.33 -6.32
N GLN A 66 -5.38 -5.86 -5.94
CA GLN A 66 -4.35 -5.13 -5.19
C GLN A 66 -2.95 -5.48 -5.69
N ILE A 67 -1.99 -4.57 -5.50
CA ILE A 67 -0.58 -4.86 -5.74
C ILE A 67 -0.03 -5.60 -4.51
N GLU A 68 0.48 -6.81 -4.68
CA GLU A 68 1.37 -7.42 -3.67
C GLU A 68 2.78 -6.87 -3.87
N ALA A 69 3.21 -5.95 -3.01
CA ALA A 69 4.46 -5.24 -3.25
C ALA A 69 5.67 -6.15 -3.05
N THR A 70 6.57 -6.14 -4.03
CA THR A 70 7.93 -6.69 -3.94
C THR A 70 8.98 -5.59 -3.80
N ARG A 71 8.58 -4.33 -4.07
CA ARG A 71 9.39 -3.13 -3.91
C ARG A 71 8.52 -1.98 -3.43
N LEU A 72 9.07 -1.17 -2.52
CA LEU A 72 8.43 0.02 -1.98
C LEU A 72 9.43 1.18 -1.97
N ARG A 73 8.99 2.36 -2.39
CA ARG A 73 9.73 3.61 -2.22
C ARG A 73 8.80 4.67 -1.64
N VAL A 74 9.24 5.28 -0.56
CA VAL A 74 8.51 6.36 0.12
C VAL A 74 9.30 7.65 0.01
N ARG A 75 8.65 8.73 -0.43
CA ARG A 75 9.17 10.10 -0.35
C ARG A 75 8.22 10.91 0.50
N ARG A 76 8.74 11.48 1.59
CA ARG A 76 7.95 12.30 2.49
C ARG A 76 7.51 13.58 1.80
N ALA A 77 6.30 14.04 2.10
CA ALA A 77 5.90 15.38 1.70
C ALA A 77 6.83 16.41 2.36
N SER A 78 7.35 17.35 1.57
CA SER A 78 7.95 18.56 2.12
C SER A 78 6.85 19.31 2.88
N ARG A 79 7.15 19.75 4.10
CA ARG A 79 6.22 20.59 4.89
C ARG A 79 5.88 21.87 4.14
#